data_AF-A0A081C6C4-F1
#
_entry.id   AF-A0A081C6C4-F1
#
_cell.length_a   1.000
_cell.length_b   1.000
_cell.length_c   1.000
_cell.angle_alpha   90.00
_cell.angle_beta   90.00
_cell.angle_gamma   90.00
#
_symmetry.space_group_name_H-M   'P 1'
#
loop_
_entity.id
_entity.type
_entity.pdbx_description
1 polymer ?
#
loop_
_entity_poly.entity_id
_entity_poly.type
_entity_poly.pdbx_seq_one_letter_code
_entity_poly.pdbx_strand_id
1 'polypeptide(L)'
;MDLSKEKQIEIQAKLPQITEIQRRLLLPVDILAMKIGPYKNIESAIVCLRDASTVATEAVYALSQAYLHLFWYREEHPDAPLEKEACAYCKFYIDDVALRLYAAAEHLANFVIAFLNIEKSKLKQCKTKKPSSLASRVGKYMFAEMPTHDITVSIKKLKDDKNWEEIMTYRNNWVHEQPPLVDGLGIVYERKSRWRTTDNGVGLFGGGDQPKHSIDSLLTMVSSASHAFVNLLSELSDILFAHLRDFGIDFDQNTGKPKFNL
;
A
#
# COMPACT_ATOMS: atom_id res chain seq x y z
N MET A 1 0.85 16.85 20.47
CA MET A 1 0.44 15.57 21.05
C MET A 1 1.74 14.83 21.20
N ASP A 2 2.31 14.89 22.39
CA ASP A 2 3.74 14.70 22.57
C ASP A 2 3.94 13.40 23.33
N LEU A 3 4.21 12.33 22.59
CA LEU A 3 4.57 11.05 23.19
C LEU A 3 5.94 11.12 23.85
N SER A 4 6.15 10.30 24.88
CA SER A 4 7.48 10.04 25.41
C SER A 4 8.46 9.61 24.31
N LYS A 5 9.75 9.92 24.49
CA LYS A 5 10.81 9.54 23.53
C LYS A 5 10.84 8.02 23.30
N GLU A 6 10.59 7.25 24.34
CA GLU A 6 10.54 5.78 24.29
C GLU A 6 9.46 5.30 23.34
N LYS A 7 8.25 5.87 23.41
CA LYS A 7 7.15 5.56 22.49
C LYS A 7 7.42 6.02 21.07
N GLN A 8 8.06 7.17 20.87
CA GLN A 8 8.48 7.59 19.53
C GLN A 8 9.46 6.60 18.88
N ILE A 9 10.42 6.10 19.66
CA ILE A 9 11.36 5.05 19.21
C ILE A 9 10.60 3.75 18.92
N GLU A 10 9.65 3.37 19.77
CA GLU A 10 8.82 2.18 19.57
C GLU A 10 8.03 2.26 18.26
N ILE A 11 7.40 3.41 17.96
CA ILE A 11 6.69 3.63 16.70
C ILE A 11 7.65 3.48 15.53
N GLN A 12 8.80 4.17 15.57
CA GLN A 12 9.76 4.18 14.47
C GLN A 12 10.26 2.77 14.14
N ALA A 13 10.43 1.90 15.14
CA ALA A 13 10.82 0.51 14.96
C ALA A 13 9.74 -0.36 14.27
N LYS A 14 8.46 0.03 14.34
CA LYS A 14 7.35 -0.69 13.69
C LYS A 14 7.11 -0.24 12.24
N LEU A 15 7.65 0.90 11.83
CA LEU A 15 7.43 1.44 10.48
C LEU A 15 8.40 0.84 9.46
N PRO A 16 7.96 0.61 8.21
CA PRO A 16 8.87 0.20 7.15
C PRO A 16 9.81 1.34 6.73
N GLN A 17 11.03 0.99 6.35
CA GLN A 17 12.09 1.94 6.00
C GLN A 17 11.97 2.40 4.55
N ILE A 18 11.24 3.48 4.30
CA ILE A 18 10.98 3.99 2.94
C ILE A 18 11.91 5.14 2.50
N THR A 19 12.49 5.88 3.44
CA THR A 19 13.26 7.11 3.19
C THR A 19 14.41 6.89 2.20
N GLU A 20 15.11 5.76 2.30
CA GLU A 20 16.22 5.46 1.41
C GLU A 20 15.77 5.19 -0.03
N ILE A 21 14.63 4.51 -0.21
CA ILE A 21 14.04 4.26 -1.53
C ILE A 21 13.68 5.60 -2.18
N GLN A 22 13.02 6.50 -1.44
CA GLN A 22 12.69 7.83 -1.94
C GLN A 22 13.92 8.61 -2.38
N ARG A 23 14.95 8.65 -1.54
CA ARG A 23 16.20 9.35 -1.82
C ARG A 23 16.84 8.83 -3.11
N ARG A 24 16.93 7.50 -3.26
CA ARG A 24 17.48 6.86 -4.46
C ARG A 24 16.68 7.23 -5.71
N LEU A 25 15.37 7.31 -5.63
CA LEU A 25 14.51 7.62 -6.78
C LEU A 25 14.49 9.10 -7.19
N LEU A 26 15.26 9.98 -6.54
CA LEU A 26 15.50 11.39 -6.95
C LEU A 26 16.47 11.51 -8.13
N LEU A 27 16.19 10.74 -9.19
CA LEU A 27 16.94 10.68 -10.43
C LEU A 27 16.68 11.91 -11.34
N PRO A 28 17.71 12.43 -12.05
CA PRO A 28 17.55 13.48 -13.06
C PRO A 28 16.98 12.88 -14.36
N VAL A 29 15.66 12.74 -14.39
CA VAL A 29 14.92 11.98 -15.43
C VAL A 29 15.30 12.42 -16.84
N ASP A 30 15.36 13.72 -17.11
CA ASP A 30 15.67 14.25 -18.45
C ASP A 30 17.07 13.85 -18.93
N ILE A 31 18.07 13.90 -18.02
CA ILE A 31 19.46 13.51 -18.35
C ILE A 31 19.53 12.01 -18.66
N LEU A 32 18.83 11.19 -17.90
CA LEU A 32 18.79 9.74 -18.12
C LEU A 32 18.08 9.41 -19.44
N ALA A 33 16.97 10.09 -19.75
CA ALA A 33 16.25 9.92 -21.01
C ALA A 33 17.12 10.28 -22.22
N MET A 34 17.87 11.39 -22.16
CA MET A 34 18.80 11.77 -23.22
C MET A 34 19.90 10.72 -23.45
N LYS A 35 20.41 10.10 -22.38
CA LYS A 35 21.48 9.10 -22.47
C LYS A 35 21.00 7.74 -22.98
N ILE A 36 19.81 7.31 -22.57
CA ILE A 36 19.25 6.00 -22.95
C ILE A 36 18.58 6.04 -24.32
N GLY A 37 18.06 7.21 -24.70
CA GLY A 37 17.31 7.41 -25.94
C GLY A 37 15.83 7.01 -25.82
N PRO A 38 15.03 7.31 -26.87
CA PRO A 38 13.57 7.32 -26.80
C PRO A 38 12.92 5.93 -26.79
N TYR A 39 13.68 4.86 -26.96
CA TYR A 39 13.14 3.53 -27.29
C TYR A 39 12.54 2.77 -26.10
N LYS A 40 12.65 3.27 -24.86
CA LYS A 40 12.33 2.50 -23.65
C LYS A 40 11.37 3.14 -22.66
N ASN A 41 10.75 4.29 -22.96
CA ASN A 41 9.84 5.01 -22.05
C ASN A 41 10.37 5.11 -20.61
N ILE A 42 11.70 5.18 -20.44
CA ILE A 42 12.37 5.02 -19.15
C ILE A 42 12.06 6.20 -18.23
N GLU A 43 11.86 7.39 -18.81
CA GLU A 43 11.41 8.58 -18.12
C GLU A 43 10.05 8.38 -17.46
N SER A 44 9.11 7.81 -18.20
CA SER A 44 7.77 7.50 -17.69
C SER A 44 7.85 6.44 -16.59
N ALA A 45 8.69 5.41 -16.77
CA ALA A 45 8.90 4.39 -15.76
C ALA A 45 9.45 4.98 -14.44
N ILE A 46 10.52 5.77 -14.51
CA ILE A 46 11.13 6.39 -13.32
C ILE A 46 10.12 7.28 -12.59
N VAL A 47 9.35 8.10 -13.31
CA VAL A 47 8.31 8.95 -12.72
C VAL A 47 7.25 8.10 -12.02
N CYS A 48 6.74 7.05 -12.67
CA CYS A 48 5.72 6.18 -12.06
C CYS A 48 6.23 5.47 -10.81
N LEU A 49 7.49 5.02 -10.79
CA LEU A 49 8.07 4.38 -9.60
C LEU A 49 8.30 5.39 -8.47
N ARG A 50 8.70 6.63 -8.81
CA ARG A 50 8.79 7.74 -7.85
C ARG A 50 7.42 8.08 -7.26
N ASP A 51 6.37 8.15 -8.08
CA ASP A 51 5.00 8.41 -7.60
C ASP A 51 4.55 7.29 -6.65
N ALA A 52 4.79 6.02 -7.00
CA ALA A 52 4.49 4.90 -6.12
C ALA A 52 5.23 5.01 -4.78
N SER A 53 6.51 5.41 -4.80
CA SER A 53 7.29 5.63 -3.58
C SER A 53 6.80 6.83 -2.77
N THR A 54 6.37 7.92 -3.41
CA THR A 54 5.78 9.09 -2.73
C THR A 54 4.50 8.71 -2.01
N VAL A 55 3.57 8.06 -2.69
CA VAL A 55 2.29 7.64 -2.11
C VAL A 55 2.49 6.59 -1.01
N ALA A 56 3.46 5.69 -1.17
CA ALA A 56 3.83 4.76 -0.10
C ALA A 56 4.39 5.49 1.13
N THR A 57 5.16 6.56 0.98
CA THR A 57 5.64 7.36 2.13
C THR A 57 4.50 8.04 2.86
N GLU A 58 3.52 8.56 2.13
CA GLU A 58 2.31 9.10 2.73
C GLU A 58 1.54 8.00 3.50
N ALA A 59 1.52 6.77 2.98
CA ALA A 59 0.96 5.62 3.69
C ALA A 59 1.75 5.29 4.97
N VAL A 60 3.09 5.30 4.93
CA VAL A 60 3.93 5.10 6.12
C VAL A 60 3.73 6.22 7.14
N TYR A 61 3.55 7.46 6.69
CA TYR A 61 3.21 8.57 7.56
C TYR A 61 1.85 8.35 8.22
N ALA A 62 0.80 7.98 7.48
CA ALA A 62 -0.51 7.67 8.05
C ALA A 62 -0.42 6.52 9.06
N LEU A 63 0.36 5.47 8.78
CA LEU A 63 0.61 4.38 9.73
C LEU A 63 1.30 4.88 11.01
N SER A 64 2.26 5.80 10.90
CA SER A 64 2.89 6.44 12.06
C SER A 64 1.86 7.19 12.92
N GLN A 65 0.91 7.89 12.27
CA GLN A 65 -0.15 8.61 12.96
C GLN A 65 -1.15 7.65 13.62
N ALA A 66 -1.43 6.49 13.02
CA ALA A 66 -2.27 5.46 13.62
C ALA A 66 -1.67 4.96 14.95
N TYR A 67 -0.38 4.58 14.95
CA TYR A 67 0.31 4.20 16.19
C TYR A 67 0.37 5.35 17.21
N LEU A 68 0.65 6.57 16.74
CA LEU A 68 0.74 7.76 17.60
C LEU A 68 -0.56 7.97 18.38
N HIS A 69 -1.70 7.95 17.69
CA HIS A 69 -3.01 8.14 18.33
C HIS A 69 -3.38 6.96 19.22
N LEU A 70 -3.06 5.72 18.81
CA LEU A 70 -3.32 4.55 19.62
C LEU A 70 -2.60 4.62 20.97
N PHE A 71 -1.29 4.91 20.97
CA PHE A 71 -0.51 5.03 22.20
C PHE A 71 -0.90 6.24 23.03
N TRP A 72 -1.13 7.39 22.39
CA TRP A 72 -1.52 8.59 23.12
C TRP A 72 -2.80 8.38 23.93
N TYR A 73 -3.87 7.92 23.29
CA TYR A 73 -5.17 7.78 23.97
C TYR A 73 -5.23 6.58 24.94
N ARG A 74 -4.46 5.51 24.70
CA ARG A 74 -4.44 4.35 25.60
C ARG A 74 -3.50 4.51 26.79
N GLU A 75 -2.41 5.26 26.66
CA GLU A 75 -1.30 5.22 27.63
C GLU A 75 -0.87 6.59 28.18
N GLU A 76 -0.84 7.64 27.37
CA GLU A 76 -0.12 8.89 27.71
C GLU A 76 -1.05 10.09 27.95
N HIS A 77 -2.30 10.02 27.50
CA HIS A 77 -3.30 11.05 27.78
C HIS A 77 -3.56 11.14 29.30
N PRO A 78 -3.77 12.35 29.89
CA PRO A 78 -4.03 12.50 31.33
C PRO A 78 -5.19 11.66 31.87
N ASP A 79 -6.21 11.47 31.05
CA ASP A 79 -7.41 10.67 31.36
C ASP A 79 -7.38 9.25 30.73
N ALA A 80 -6.20 8.76 30.32
CA ALA A 80 -6.08 7.42 29.76
C ALA A 80 -6.54 6.33 30.76
N PRO A 81 -7.15 5.22 30.29
CA PRO A 81 -7.34 4.84 28.89
C PRO A 81 -8.63 5.41 28.26
N LEU A 82 -8.50 6.00 27.07
CA LEU A 82 -9.61 6.49 26.24
C LEU A 82 -9.80 5.59 25.01
N GLU A 83 -10.35 4.40 25.23
CA GLU A 83 -10.36 3.32 24.23
C GLU A 83 -11.17 3.67 22.97
N LYS A 84 -12.28 4.39 23.12
CA LYS A 84 -13.14 4.75 21.98
C LYS A 84 -12.43 5.74 21.05
N GLU A 85 -11.78 6.74 21.64
CA GLU A 85 -10.95 7.72 20.94
C GLU A 85 -9.75 7.05 20.28
N ALA A 86 -9.06 6.17 21.01
CA ALA A 86 -7.95 5.39 20.48
C ALA A 86 -8.37 4.58 19.25
N CYS A 87 -9.48 3.84 19.34
CA CYS A 87 -10.05 3.09 18.23
C CYS A 87 -10.45 4.00 17.05
N ALA A 88 -11.14 5.11 17.31
CA ALA A 88 -11.66 5.98 16.28
C ALA A 88 -10.55 6.66 15.47
N TYR A 89 -9.58 7.26 16.14
CA TYR A 89 -8.48 7.96 15.47
C TYR A 89 -7.49 6.99 14.81
N CYS A 90 -7.17 5.87 15.46
CA CYS A 90 -6.33 4.84 14.85
C CYS A 90 -6.98 4.30 13.57
N LYS A 91 -8.29 3.98 13.60
CA LYS A 91 -9.02 3.49 12.43
C LYS A 91 -9.02 4.50 11.30
N PHE A 92 -9.23 5.79 11.59
CA PHE A 92 -9.21 6.85 10.58
C PHE A 92 -7.90 6.84 9.76
N TYR A 93 -6.76 6.73 10.43
CA TYR A 93 -5.46 6.68 9.74
C TYR A 93 -5.22 5.35 9.04
N ILE A 94 -5.58 4.22 9.63
CA ILE A 94 -5.49 2.89 8.98
C ILE A 94 -6.29 2.86 7.67
N ASP A 95 -7.51 3.43 7.68
CA ASP A 95 -8.32 3.57 6.48
C ASP A 95 -7.53 4.31 5.38
N ASP A 96 -6.91 5.45 5.71
CA ASP A 96 -6.07 6.21 4.77
C ASP A 96 -4.87 5.39 4.25
N VAL A 97 -4.19 4.63 5.12
CA VAL A 97 -3.10 3.72 4.70
C VAL A 97 -3.59 2.75 3.62
N ALA A 98 -4.76 2.12 3.83
CA ALA A 98 -5.31 1.15 2.88
C ALA A 98 -5.60 1.77 1.50
N LEU A 99 -6.11 3.01 1.46
CA LEU A 99 -6.32 3.74 0.21
C LEU A 99 -5.01 4.08 -0.49
N ARG A 100 -4.02 4.57 0.25
CA ARG A 100 -2.73 4.97 -0.30
C ARG A 100 -1.93 3.77 -0.82
N LEU A 101 -1.93 2.65 -0.12
CA LEU A 101 -1.30 1.41 -0.61
C LEU A 101 -1.92 0.96 -1.94
N TYR A 102 -3.25 1.03 -2.07
CA TYR A 102 -3.92 0.74 -3.35
C TYR A 102 -3.48 1.72 -4.45
N ALA A 103 -3.47 3.02 -4.17
CA ALA A 103 -3.06 4.04 -5.15
C ALA A 103 -1.58 3.87 -5.57
N ALA A 104 -0.69 3.60 -4.61
CA ALA A 104 0.71 3.31 -4.87
C ALA A 104 0.88 2.07 -5.78
N ALA A 105 0.07 1.03 -5.58
CA ALA A 105 0.06 -0.15 -6.46
C ALA A 105 -0.37 0.19 -7.91
N GLU A 106 -1.30 1.14 -8.11
CA GLU A 106 -1.68 1.59 -9.44
C GLU A 106 -0.54 2.37 -10.13
N HIS A 107 0.21 3.20 -9.39
CA HIS A 107 1.42 3.85 -9.92
C HIS A 107 2.51 2.83 -10.26
N LEU A 108 2.73 1.83 -9.40
CA LEU A 108 3.65 0.72 -9.66
C LEU A 108 3.25 -0.07 -10.91
N ALA A 109 1.96 -0.29 -11.14
CA ALA A 109 1.48 -0.92 -12.35
C ALA A 109 1.83 -0.10 -13.61
N ASN A 110 1.73 1.23 -13.56
CA ASN A 110 2.18 2.10 -14.65
C ASN A 110 3.70 2.04 -14.84
N PHE A 111 4.48 1.94 -13.76
CA PHE A 111 5.93 1.69 -13.86
C PHE A 111 6.21 0.42 -14.66
N VAL A 112 5.58 -0.70 -14.31
CA VAL A 112 5.80 -1.99 -15.01
C VAL A 112 5.43 -1.89 -16.48
N ILE A 113 4.32 -1.22 -16.80
CA ILE A 113 3.88 -1.00 -18.19
C ILE A 113 4.93 -0.21 -18.97
N ALA A 114 5.39 0.92 -18.43
CA ALA A 114 6.37 1.76 -19.09
C ALA A 114 7.72 1.06 -19.22
N PHE A 115 8.21 0.47 -18.13
CA PHE A 115 9.53 -0.15 -18.03
C PHE A 115 9.68 -1.37 -18.95
N LEU A 116 8.63 -2.18 -19.07
CA LEU A 116 8.61 -3.36 -19.94
C LEU A 116 7.96 -3.10 -21.31
N ASN A 117 7.58 -1.85 -21.59
CA ASN A 117 6.89 -1.42 -22.79
C ASN A 117 5.66 -2.29 -23.14
N ILE A 118 4.81 -2.57 -22.14
CA ILE A 118 3.63 -3.43 -22.30
C ILE A 118 2.55 -2.68 -23.07
N GLU A 119 2.15 -3.21 -24.21
CA GLU A 119 1.04 -2.64 -24.98
C GLU A 119 -0.29 -2.71 -24.22
N LYS A 120 -1.04 -1.59 -24.22
CA LYS A 120 -2.37 -1.52 -23.60
C LYS A 120 -3.37 -2.54 -24.17
N SER A 121 -3.19 -2.96 -25.42
CA SER A 121 -3.99 -4.00 -26.10
C SER A 121 -3.92 -5.34 -25.36
N LYS A 122 -2.73 -5.74 -24.92
CA LYS A 122 -2.48 -6.99 -24.19
C LYS A 122 -3.19 -7.01 -22.83
N LEU A 123 -3.22 -5.87 -22.13
CA LEU A 123 -3.93 -5.74 -20.86
C LEU A 123 -5.46 -5.79 -21.00
N LYS A 124 -6.02 -5.51 -22.19
CA LYS A 124 -7.47 -5.64 -22.44
C LYS A 124 -7.92 -7.09 -22.38
N GLN A 125 -7.06 -8.04 -22.74
CA GLN A 125 -7.36 -9.48 -22.73
C GLN A 125 -7.45 -10.02 -21.29
N CYS A 126 -6.78 -9.36 -20.33
CA CYS A 126 -6.85 -9.69 -18.91
C CYS A 126 -8.08 -9.10 -18.19
N LYS A 127 -8.98 -8.41 -18.90
CA LYS A 127 -10.22 -7.89 -18.32
C LYS A 127 -11.18 -9.03 -18.01
N THR A 128 -11.62 -9.09 -16.76
CA THR A 128 -12.73 -9.95 -16.36
C THR A 128 -14.07 -9.23 -16.56
N LYS A 129 -15.19 -9.96 -16.48
CA LYS A 129 -16.55 -9.37 -16.49
C LYS A 129 -16.77 -8.35 -15.36
N LYS A 130 -16.01 -8.46 -14.26
CA LYS A 130 -16.01 -7.49 -13.16
C LYS A 130 -14.92 -6.43 -13.36
N PRO A 131 -15.16 -5.16 -12.96
CA PRO A 131 -14.13 -4.13 -12.93
C PRO A 131 -12.91 -4.62 -12.16
N SER A 132 -11.72 -4.44 -12.72
CA SER A 132 -10.45 -4.79 -12.09
C SER A 132 -9.48 -3.62 -12.15
N SER A 133 -8.69 -3.47 -11.09
CA SER A 133 -7.67 -2.43 -10.98
C SER A 133 -6.60 -2.59 -12.07
N LEU A 134 -5.81 -1.54 -12.33
CA LEU A 134 -4.69 -1.65 -13.25
C LEU A 134 -3.65 -2.64 -12.72
N ALA A 135 -3.30 -2.55 -11.43
CA ALA A 135 -2.35 -3.45 -10.78
C ALA A 135 -2.77 -4.92 -10.93
N SER A 136 -4.06 -5.23 -10.76
CA SER A 136 -4.58 -6.59 -10.95
C SER A 136 -4.42 -7.08 -12.39
N ARG A 137 -4.68 -6.22 -13.38
CA ARG A 137 -4.56 -6.58 -14.81
C ARG A 137 -3.10 -6.78 -15.22
N VAL A 138 -2.22 -5.89 -14.78
CA VAL A 138 -0.77 -6.00 -15.02
C VAL A 138 -0.23 -7.27 -14.35
N GLY A 139 -0.56 -7.52 -13.09
CA GLY A 139 -0.15 -8.76 -12.40
C GLY A 139 -0.58 -10.02 -13.14
N LYS A 140 -1.85 -10.10 -13.58
CA LYS A 140 -2.36 -11.24 -14.37
C LYS A 140 -1.57 -11.44 -15.67
N TYR A 141 -1.31 -10.37 -16.41
CA TYR A 141 -0.50 -10.42 -17.63
C TYR A 141 0.91 -10.93 -17.33
N MET A 142 1.58 -10.37 -16.30
CA MET A 142 2.93 -10.74 -15.92
C MET A 142 3.04 -12.22 -15.53
N PHE A 143 2.07 -12.75 -14.77
CA PHE A 143 2.08 -14.16 -14.38
C PHE A 143 1.84 -15.13 -15.54
N ALA A 144 1.11 -14.70 -16.57
CA ALA A 144 0.83 -15.53 -17.74
C ALA A 144 1.97 -15.49 -18.77
N GLU A 145 2.40 -14.29 -19.13
CA GLU A 145 3.29 -14.07 -20.28
C GLU A 145 4.76 -13.94 -19.89
N MET A 146 5.06 -13.57 -18.64
CA MET A 146 6.41 -13.29 -18.16
C MET A 146 6.69 -13.91 -16.78
N PRO A 147 6.35 -15.19 -16.52
CA PRO A 147 6.35 -15.79 -15.19
C PRO A 147 7.73 -15.80 -14.50
N THR A 148 8.81 -15.84 -15.28
CA THR A 148 10.20 -15.93 -14.79
C THR A 148 10.92 -14.58 -14.75
N HIS A 149 10.27 -13.49 -15.16
CA HIS A 149 10.87 -12.16 -15.12
C HIS A 149 11.02 -11.69 -13.66
N ASP A 150 12.13 -11.05 -13.30
CA ASP A 150 12.43 -10.66 -11.92
C ASP A 150 11.31 -9.82 -11.29
N ILE A 151 10.81 -8.81 -12.01
CA ILE A 151 9.63 -8.01 -11.61
C ILE A 151 8.41 -8.90 -11.30
N THR A 152 8.14 -9.92 -12.13
CA THR A 152 7.02 -10.85 -11.90
C THR A 152 7.21 -11.64 -10.62
N VAL A 153 8.43 -12.11 -10.35
CA VAL A 153 8.78 -12.84 -9.13
C VAL A 153 8.56 -11.95 -7.90
N SER A 154 9.02 -10.70 -7.93
CA SER A 154 8.80 -9.72 -6.86
C SER A 154 7.32 -9.41 -6.63
N ILE A 155 6.55 -9.15 -7.70
CA ILE A 155 5.11 -8.91 -7.60
C ILE A 155 4.37 -10.13 -7.06
N LYS A 156 4.83 -11.34 -7.41
CA LYS A 156 4.24 -12.59 -6.90
C LYS A 156 4.38 -12.71 -5.39
N LYS A 157 5.53 -12.35 -4.82
CA LYS A 157 5.72 -12.32 -3.35
C LYS A 157 4.68 -11.44 -2.67
N LEU A 158 4.44 -10.23 -3.19
CA LEU A 158 3.41 -9.32 -2.65
C LEU A 158 2.01 -9.91 -2.82
N LYS A 159 1.71 -10.51 -3.98
CA LYS A 159 0.42 -11.14 -4.24
C LYS A 159 0.14 -12.29 -3.27
N ASP A 160 1.16 -13.08 -2.95
CA ASP A 160 1.06 -14.25 -2.08
C ASP A 160 1.13 -13.85 -0.58
N ASP A 161 1.38 -12.58 -0.28
CA ASP A 161 1.30 -12.04 1.08
C ASP A 161 -0.17 -11.92 1.52
N LYS A 162 -0.51 -12.69 2.57
CA LYS A 162 -1.87 -12.76 3.10
C LYS A 162 -2.37 -11.40 3.63
N ASN A 163 -1.50 -10.62 4.29
CA ASN A 163 -1.91 -9.33 4.84
C ASN A 163 -2.16 -8.31 3.73
N TRP A 164 -1.40 -8.39 2.64
CA TRP A 164 -1.66 -7.60 1.43
C TRP A 164 -3.02 -7.93 0.81
N GLU A 165 -3.34 -9.22 0.65
CA GLU A 165 -4.65 -9.64 0.13
C GLU A 165 -5.80 -9.18 1.04
N GLU A 166 -5.65 -9.33 2.35
CA GLU A 166 -6.64 -8.93 3.33
C GLU A 166 -6.85 -7.42 3.36
N ILE A 167 -5.79 -6.60 3.29
CA ILE A 167 -5.95 -5.13 3.27
C ILE A 167 -6.59 -4.62 1.96
N MET A 168 -6.30 -5.26 0.82
CA MET A 168 -6.96 -4.93 -0.44
C MET A 168 -8.45 -5.29 -0.39
N THR A 169 -8.78 -6.42 0.25
CA THR A 169 -10.17 -6.83 0.50
C THR A 169 -10.88 -5.84 1.43
N TYR A 170 -10.23 -5.47 2.55
CA TYR A 170 -10.71 -4.47 3.49
C TYR A 170 -11.04 -3.14 2.78
N ARG A 171 -10.11 -2.62 1.97
CA ARG A 171 -10.28 -1.38 1.20
C ARG A 171 -11.41 -1.48 0.20
N ASN A 172 -11.52 -2.59 -0.52
CA ASN A 172 -12.58 -2.79 -1.51
C ASN A 172 -13.96 -2.83 -0.86
N ASN A 173 -14.10 -3.54 0.27
CA ASN A 173 -15.34 -3.57 1.05
C ASN A 173 -15.67 -2.17 1.57
N TRP A 174 -14.69 -1.43 2.08
CA TRP A 174 -14.90 -0.07 2.55
C TRP A 174 -15.47 0.85 1.45
N VAL A 175 -14.88 0.82 0.25
CA VAL A 175 -15.25 1.74 -0.84
C VAL A 175 -16.52 1.31 -1.56
N HIS A 176 -16.79 0.01 -1.69
CA HIS A 176 -17.88 -0.49 -2.54
C HIS A 176 -19.08 -1.08 -1.79
N GLU A 177 -18.90 -1.48 -0.52
CA GLU A 177 -19.95 -2.11 0.27
C GLU A 177 -20.24 -1.29 1.53
N GLN A 178 -19.43 -1.47 2.57
CA GLN A 178 -19.52 -0.81 3.86
C GLN A 178 -18.13 -0.80 4.52
N PRO A 179 -17.75 0.30 5.22
CA PRO A 179 -16.57 0.28 6.09
C PRO A 179 -16.60 -0.95 7.02
N PRO A 180 -15.51 -1.75 7.08
CA PRO A 180 -15.47 -2.91 7.96
C PRO A 180 -15.73 -2.53 9.41
N LEU A 181 -16.49 -3.38 10.10
CA LEU A 181 -16.91 -3.17 11.47
C LEU A 181 -15.74 -3.47 12.41
N VAL A 182 -15.37 -2.49 13.23
CA VAL A 182 -14.23 -2.56 14.16
C VAL A 182 -14.73 -2.51 15.60
N ASP A 183 -14.17 -3.37 16.45
CA ASP A 183 -14.46 -3.41 17.88
C ASP A 183 -13.98 -2.13 18.58
N GLY A 184 -14.54 -1.81 19.75
CA GLY A 184 -14.18 -0.62 20.53
C GLY A 184 -14.84 0.70 20.07
N LEU A 185 -15.62 0.68 18.97
CA LEU A 185 -16.40 1.84 18.49
C LEU A 185 -17.86 1.85 18.96
N GLY A 186 -18.24 0.92 19.83
CA GLY A 186 -19.61 0.72 20.30
C GLY A 186 -20.39 -0.28 19.45
N ILE A 187 -21.72 -0.17 19.44
CA ILE A 187 -22.58 -1.10 18.71
C ILE A 187 -22.49 -0.82 17.20
N VAL A 188 -22.09 -1.83 16.44
CA VAL A 188 -21.92 -1.78 14.98
C VAL A 188 -23.06 -2.49 14.26
N TYR A 189 -23.35 -2.09 13.02
CA TYR A 189 -24.47 -2.62 12.23
C TYR A 189 -24.06 -2.83 10.78
N GLU A 190 -24.22 -4.04 10.25
CA GLU A 190 -24.13 -4.34 8.83
C GLU A 190 -25.35 -3.77 8.07
N ARG A 191 -25.15 -3.35 6.82
CA ARG A 191 -26.20 -2.91 5.89
C ARG A 191 -27.03 -4.10 5.39
N LYS A 192 -27.83 -4.71 6.28
CA LYS A 192 -28.75 -5.82 5.97
C LYS A 192 -30.10 -5.64 6.66
N SER A 193 -31.15 -6.26 6.12
CA SER A 193 -32.47 -6.28 6.77
C SER A 193 -32.38 -7.01 8.11
N ARG A 194 -32.95 -6.39 9.16
CA ARG A 194 -33.08 -7.00 10.50
C ARG A 194 -34.46 -7.58 10.76
N TRP A 195 -35.40 -7.33 9.86
CA TRP A 195 -36.68 -8.02 9.85
C TRP A 195 -36.46 -9.43 9.33
N ARG A 196 -36.86 -10.42 10.12
CA ARG A 196 -36.88 -11.83 9.72
C ARG A 196 -38.29 -12.35 9.80
N THR A 197 -38.68 -13.11 8.79
CA THR A 197 -39.89 -13.91 8.85
C THR A 197 -39.60 -15.16 9.68
N THR A 198 -40.44 -15.40 10.66
CA THR A 198 -40.46 -16.59 11.51
C THR A 198 -41.82 -17.27 11.36
N ASP A 199 -41.96 -18.49 11.88
CA ASP A 199 -43.23 -19.23 11.85
C ASP A 199 -44.37 -18.48 12.56
N ASN A 200 -44.04 -17.54 13.46
CA ASN A 200 -44.99 -16.72 14.23
C ASN A 200 -45.18 -15.30 13.66
N GLY A 201 -44.68 -15.02 12.44
CA GLY A 201 -44.78 -13.71 11.79
C GLY A 201 -43.43 -13.01 11.62
N VAL A 202 -43.46 -11.68 11.43
CA VAL A 202 -42.28 -10.87 11.14
C VAL A 202 -41.72 -10.28 12.44
N GLY A 203 -40.49 -10.63 12.80
CA GLY A 203 -39.80 -10.16 14.01
C GLY A 203 -38.58 -9.30 13.69
N LEU A 204 -38.29 -8.32 14.56
CA LEU A 204 -37.08 -7.50 14.50
C LEU A 204 -36.00 -8.11 15.41
N PHE A 205 -34.85 -8.45 14.84
CA PHE A 205 -33.70 -8.95 15.62
C PHE A 205 -32.71 -7.79 15.90
N GLY A 206 -32.70 -7.30 17.14
CA GLY A 206 -31.81 -6.23 17.63
C GLY A 206 -30.43 -6.73 18.08
N GLY A 207 -29.59 -5.83 18.62
CA GLY A 207 -28.34 -6.19 19.32
C GLY A 207 -27.02 -5.93 18.59
N GLY A 208 -27.01 -5.17 17.49
CA GLY A 208 -25.80 -4.93 16.69
C GLY A 208 -25.38 -6.16 15.88
N ASP A 209 -24.23 -6.07 15.21
CA ASP A 209 -23.53 -7.17 14.55
C ASP A 209 -22.15 -7.36 15.19
N GLN A 210 -21.52 -8.52 14.95
CA GLN A 210 -20.17 -8.78 15.44
C GLN A 210 -19.14 -7.99 14.62
N PRO A 211 -18.18 -7.29 15.25
CA PRO A 211 -17.04 -6.71 14.55
C PRO A 211 -16.25 -7.78 13.80
N LYS A 212 -15.69 -7.40 12.64
CA LYS A 212 -14.81 -8.28 11.85
C LYS A 212 -13.36 -8.19 12.29
N HIS A 213 -12.97 -7.08 12.91
CA HIS A 213 -11.61 -6.81 13.35
C HIS A 213 -11.61 -6.10 14.72
N SER A 214 -10.60 -6.37 15.54
CA SER A 214 -10.19 -5.42 16.59
C SER A 214 -9.25 -4.37 15.99
N ILE A 215 -9.12 -3.21 16.64
CA ILE A 215 -8.20 -2.18 16.16
C ILE A 215 -6.74 -2.68 16.10
N ASP A 216 -6.33 -3.49 17.07
CA ASP A 216 -4.98 -4.07 17.13
C ASP A 216 -4.75 -5.05 15.97
N SER A 217 -5.72 -5.92 15.68
CA SER A 217 -5.61 -6.86 14.54
C SER A 217 -5.52 -6.11 13.21
N LEU A 218 -6.27 -5.03 13.07
CA LEU A 218 -6.30 -4.20 11.87
C LEU A 218 -4.98 -3.44 11.69
N LEU A 219 -4.41 -2.92 12.78
CA LEU A 219 -3.12 -2.24 12.78
C LEU A 219 -1.97 -3.20 12.44
N THR A 220 -1.97 -4.41 12.99
CA THR A 220 -1.00 -5.46 12.64
C THR A 220 -1.07 -5.80 11.15
N MET A 221 -2.28 -6.07 10.63
CA MET A 221 -2.48 -6.39 9.22
C MET A 221 -1.98 -5.27 8.30
N VAL A 222 -2.37 -4.02 8.56
CA VAL A 222 -1.92 -2.85 7.77
C VAL A 222 -0.42 -2.63 7.85
N SER A 223 0.17 -2.80 9.03
CA SER A 223 1.61 -2.67 9.20
C SER A 223 2.34 -3.71 8.35
N SER A 224 1.97 -4.99 8.45
CA SER A 224 2.56 -6.06 7.64
C SER A 224 2.40 -5.81 6.14
N ALA A 225 1.22 -5.40 5.68
CA ALA A 225 0.99 -5.08 4.27
C ALA A 225 1.85 -3.89 3.79
N SER A 226 2.04 -2.88 4.65
CA SER A 226 2.90 -1.73 4.36
C SER A 226 4.37 -2.16 4.22
N HIS A 227 4.86 -3.02 5.11
CA HIS A 227 6.21 -3.62 4.99
C HIS A 227 6.37 -4.42 3.70
N ALA A 228 5.40 -5.28 3.37
CA ALA A 228 5.44 -6.07 2.14
C ALA A 228 5.50 -5.18 0.88
N PHE A 229 4.72 -4.10 0.84
CA PHE A 229 4.73 -3.16 -0.28
C PHE A 229 6.03 -2.37 -0.38
N VAL A 230 6.58 -1.89 0.75
CA VAL A 230 7.87 -1.17 0.77
C VAL A 230 9.02 -2.09 0.34
N ASN A 231 9.00 -3.36 0.73
CA ASN A 231 9.96 -4.34 0.26
C ASN A 231 9.87 -4.53 -1.26
N LEU A 232 8.66 -4.62 -1.82
CA LEU A 232 8.47 -4.65 -3.27
C LEU A 232 9.07 -3.41 -3.95
N LEU A 233 8.82 -2.21 -3.42
CA LEU A 233 9.40 -0.98 -3.97
C LEU A 233 10.93 -1.01 -3.95
N SER A 234 11.54 -1.55 -2.89
CA SER A 234 12.99 -1.71 -2.81
C SER A 234 13.50 -2.64 -3.91
N GLU A 235 12.88 -3.82 -4.07
CA GLU A 235 13.26 -4.80 -5.10
C GLU A 235 13.14 -4.21 -6.51
N LEU A 236 12.04 -3.51 -6.81
CA LEU A 236 11.84 -2.88 -8.12
C LEU A 236 12.79 -1.70 -8.37
N SER A 237 13.13 -0.96 -7.32
CA SER A 237 14.18 0.06 -7.40
C SER A 237 15.51 -0.58 -7.77
N ASP A 238 15.91 -1.66 -7.10
CA ASP A 238 17.15 -2.38 -7.40
C ASP A 238 17.20 -2.90 -8.84
N ILE A 239 16.08 -3.42 -9.36
CA ILE A 239 15.94 -3.83 -10.78
C ILE A 239 16.11 -2.63 -11.72
N LEU A 240 15.46 -1.49 -11.44
CA LEU A 240 15.64 -0.27 -12.22
C LEU A 240 17.11 0.16 -12.24
N PHE A 241 17.77 0.20 -11.07
CA PHE A 241 19.17 0.60 -10.96
C PHE A 241 20.13 -0.38 -11.66
N ALA A 242 19.86 -1.68 -11.61
CA ALA A 242 20.57 -2.66 -12.41
C ALA A 242 20.42 -2.36 -13.91
N HIS A 243 19.20 -2.10 -14.37
CA HIS A 243 18.94 -1.76 -15.76
C HIS A 243 19.63 -0.48 -16.21
N LEU A 244 19.67 0.56 -15.37
CA LEU A 244 20.38 1.80 -15.68
C LEU A 244 21.90 1.58 -15.80
N ARG A 245 22.47 0.67 -15.00
CA ARG A 245 23.89 0.28 -15.10
C ARG A 245 24.22 -0.41 -16.42
N ASP A 246 23.29 -1.17 -17.00
CA ASP A 246 23.46 -1.77 -18.34
C ASP A 246 23.64 -0.71 -19.44
N PHE A 247 23.19 0.53 -19.20
CA PHE A 247 23.42 1.70 -20.06
C PHE A 247 24.65 2.53 -19.67
N GLY A 248 25.54 1.98 -18.84
CA GLY A 248 26.73 2.67 -18.37
C GLY A 248 26.42 3.88 -17.48
N ILE A 249 25.29 3.86 -16.76
CA ILE A 249 24.94 4.88 -15.76
C ILE A 249 25.31 4.30 -14.39
N ASP A 250 26.46 4.74 -13.86
CA ASP A 250 26.86 4.39 -12.50
C ASP A 250 26.28 5.40 -11.51
N PHE A 251 26.09 4.96 -10.26
CA PHE A 251 25.56 5.79 -9.19
C PHE A 251 26.53 5.82 -8.02
N ASP A 252 26.71 6.99 -7.44
CA ASP A 252 27.45 7.14 -6.21
C ASP A 252 26.67 6.48 -5.05
N GLN A 253 27.30 5.51 -4.40
CA GLN A 253 26.66 4.70 -3.34
C GLN A 253 26.34 5.51 -2.08
N ASN A 254 26.97 6.67 -1.87
CA ASN A 254 26.76 7.51 -0.70
C ASN A 254 25.69 8.58 -0.92
N THR A 255 25.51 9.03 -2.17
CA THR A 255 24.63 10.14 -2.51
C THR A 255 23.45 9.75 -3.40
N GLY A 256 23.47 8.55 -3.99
CA GLY A 256 22.48 8.09 -4.97
C GLY A 256 22.52 8.86 -6.30
N LYS A 257 23.48 9.78 -6.47
CA LYS A 257 23.58 10.63 -7.65
C LYS A 257 24.26 9.88 -8.79
N PRO A 258 23.77 9.99 -10.03
CA PRO A 258 24.47 9.43 -11.18
C PRO A 258 25.86 10.06 -11.34
N LYS A 259 26.87 9.21 -11.53
CA LYS A 259 28.21 9.62 -11.94
C LYS A 259 28.19 9.80 -13.45
N PHE A 260 27.98 11.03 -13.89
CA PHE A 260 28.22 11.38 -15.28
C PHE A 260 29.70 11.72 -15.43
N ASN A 261 30.44 10.88 -16.16
CA ASN A 261 31.66 11.34 -16.81
C ASN A 261 31.18 12.17 -18.00
N LEU A 262 31.06 13.49 -17.82
CA LEU A 262 30.89 14.42 -18.93
C LEU A 262 32.20 14.56 -19.70
#